data_AF-A0A1S4CP64-F1
#
_entry.id   AF-A0A1S4CP64-F1
#
_cell.length_a   1.000
_cell.length_b   1.000
_cell.length_c   1.000
_cell.angle_alpha   90.00
_cell.angle_beta   90.00
_cell.angle_gamma   90.00
#
_symmetry.space_group_name_H-M   'P 1'
#
loop_
_entity.id
_entity.type
_entity.pdbx_description
1 polymer ?
#
loop_
_entity_poly.entity_id
_entity_poly.type
_entity_poly.pdbx_seq_one_letter_code
_entity_poly.pdbx_strand_id
1 'polypeptide(L)'
;MEMLRLQLCLLATVWEVQLQLTLLQKKSLPSLAGLVVVDVVEGSAMASLIHMQKILSNRMQHFSTPEKAIEWSVKSGSLRNIDSARVSIPNTLKYDESKKCYTHRARLEETEQYWREWYEGLSEKFLSSPVPKILLLAGTDRLDRALTIGQMQGKFQMVVVRHTGHAIQEDVPDEFATLLLNFISHNRIGPQGIEIPGLRRPPQSKP
;
A
#
# COMPACT_ATOMS: atom_id res chain seq x y z
N MET A 1 1.81 5.76 -17.23
CA MET A 1 1.54 5.54 -15.79
C MET A 1 0.64 4.31 -15.56
N GLU A 2 -0.38 4.07 -16.39
CA GLU A 2 -1.16 2.81 -16.35
C GLU A 2 -0.33 1.54 -16.69
N MET A 3 0.69 1.63 -17.55
CA MET A 3 1.54 0.49 -17.91
C MET A 3 2.43 -0.03 -16.76
N LEU A 4 2.84 0.84 -15.81
CA LEU A 4 3.63 0.44 -14.64
C LEU A 4 2.79 -0.28 -13.57
N ARG A 5 1.49 0.02 -13.50
CA ARG A 5 0.53 -0.66 -12.62
C ARG A 5 0.33 -2.15 -12.96
N LEU A 6 0.67 -2.57 -14.18
CA LEU A 6 0.56 -3.96 -14.63
C LEU A 6 1.81 -4.81 -14.36
N GLN A 7 2.93 -4.19 -13.96
CA GLN A 7 4.23 -4.87 -13.83
C GLN A 7 4.76 -4.92 -12.40
N LEU A 8 4.35 -3.97 -11.56
CA LEU A 8 4.59 -3.95 -10.13
C LEU A 8 3.24 -4.00 -9.43
N CYS A 9 2.97 -5.06 -8.68
CA CYS A 9 1.82 -5.07 -7.77
C CYS A 9 2.24 -4.34 -6.50
N LEU A 10 1.77 -3.09 -6.36
CA LEU A 10 2.07 -2.22 -5.23
C LEU A 10 0.97 -2.37 -4.17
N LEU A 11 1.15 -3.25 -3.19
CA LEU A 11 0.26 -3.37 -2.05
C LEU A 11 0.51 -2.21 -1.10
N ALA A 12 -0.20 -1.09 -1.30
CA ALA A 12 -0.03 0.12 -0.53
C ALA A 12 -1.17 0.31 0.50
N THR A 13 -0.81 0.22 1.79
CA THR A 13 -1.61 0.64 2.96
C THR A 13 -2.95 -0.07 3.20
N VAL A 14 -3.33 -0.10 4.48
CA VAL A 14 -4.37 -0.87 5.21
C VAL A 14 -5.76 -0.99 4.54
N TRP A 15 -6.04 -0.31 3.42
CA TRP A 15 -7.34 -0.35 2.76
C TRP A 15 -7.37 -0.68 1.25
N GLU A 16 -6.22 -0.80 0.57
CA GLU A 16 -6.18 -1.25 -0.85
C GLU A 16 -5.78 -2.72 -1.03
N VAL A 17 -5.49 -3.41 0.08
CA VAL A 17 -5.00 -4.80 0.14
C VAL A 17 -5.90 -5.78 -0.63
N GLN A 18 -7.23 -5.59 -0.62
CA GLN A 18 -8.17 -6.55 -1.19
C GLN A 18 -8.12 -6.63 -2.72
N LEU A 19 -7.94 -5.52 -3.45
CA LEU A 19 -8.00 -5.56 -4.91
C LEU A 19 -6.81 -6.30 -5.52
N GLN A 20 -5.65 -6.23 -4.87
CA GLN A 20 -4.39 -6.72 -5.42
C GLN A 20 -4.07 -8.16 -5.03
N LEU A 21 -4.48 -8.65 -3.85
CA LEU A 21 -4.26 -10.04 -3.46
C LEU A 21 -5.16 -11.04 -4.18
N THR A 22 -6.41 -10.66 -4.47
CA THR A 22 -7.28 -11.50 -5.32
C THR A 22 -6.72 -11.62 -6.74
N LEU A 23 -6.03 -10.59 -7.25
CA LEU A 23 -5.34 -10.65 -8.55
C LEU A 23 -4.10 -11.57 -8.51
N LEU A 24 -3.35 -11.54 -7.41
CA LEU A 24 -2.18 -12.42 -7.21
C LEU A 24 -2.59 -13.89 -7.06
N GLN A 25 -3.66 -14.19 -6.31
CA GLN A 25 -4.16 -15.56 -6.13
C GLN A 25 -4.67 -16.20 -7.42
N LYS A 26 -5.20 -15.41 -8.35
CA LYS A 26 -5.71 -15.93 -9.63
C LYS A 26 -4.60 -16.34 -10.62
N LYS A 27 -3.30 -16.25 -10.26
CA LYS A 27 -2.15 -16.45 -11.17
C LYS A 27 -2.31 -15.66 -12.49
N SER A 28 -3.05 -14.55 -12.45
CA SER A 28 -3.60 -13.94 -13.66
C SER A 28 -2.68 -12.90 -14.29
N LEU A 29 -1.47 -12.71 -13.73
CA LEU A 29 -0.49 -11.75 -14.20
C LEU A 29 0.76 -12.50 -14.67
N PRO A 30 0.77 -13.04 -15.90
CA PRO A 30 1.95 -13.70 -16.47
C PRO A 30 3.15 -12.75 -16.59
N SER A 31 2.92 -11.43 -16.54
CA SER A 31 3.93 -10.38 -16.56
C SER A 31 4.36 -9.90 -15.17
N LEU A 32 3.96 -10.57 -14.07
CA LEU A 32 4.36 -10.17 -12.72
C LEU A 32 5.88 -10.37 -12.55
N ALA A 33 6.61 -9.27 -12.37
CA ALA A 33 8.06 -9.27 -12.29
C ALA A 33 8.60 -8.92 -10.89
N GLY A 34 7.75 -8.43 -10.00
CA GLY A 34 8.11 -8.11 -8.62
C GLY A 34 6.89 -7.81 -7.77
N LEU A 35 7.06 -7.94 -6.45
CA LEU A 35 6.01 -7.69 -5.46
C LEU A 35 6.49 -6.70 -4.41
N VAL A 36 5.72 -5.65 -4.19
CA VAL A 36 5.99 -4.61 -3.19
C VAL A 36 4.87 -4.64 -2.16
N VAL A 37 5.20 -4.81 -0.89
CA VAL A 37 4.27 -4.67 0.24
C VAL A 37 4.68 -3.47 1.07
N VAL A 38 3.72 -2.60 1.39
CA VAL A 38 3.95 -1.36 2.14
C VAL A 38 3.10 -1.38 3.41
N ASP A 39 3.79 -1.32 4.55
CA ASP A 39 3.25 -1.15 5.90
C ASP A 39 2.16 -2.15 6.29
N VAL A 40 2.34 -3.42 5.91
CA VAL A 40 1.42 -4.51 6.28
C VAL A 40 2.21 -5.74 6.71
N VAL A 41 1.90 -6.23 7.91
CA VAL A 41 2.35 -7.50 8.49
C VAL A 41 1.11 -8.23 8.99
N GLU A 42 0.91 -9.48 8.57
CA GLU A 42 -0.30 -10.27 8.93
C GLU A 42 -0.54 -10.30 10.43
N GLY A 43 0.47 -10.67 11.22
CA GLY A 43 0.34 -10.76 12.68
C GLY A 43 -0.09 -9.44 13.33
N SER A 44 0.52 -8.32 12.95
CA SER A 44 0.19 -6.99 13.47
C SER A 44 -1.18 -6.52 13.01
N ALA A 45 -1.54 -6.77 11.75
CA ALA A 45 -2.84 -6.43 11.20
C ALA A 45 -3.96 -7.19 11.93
N MET A 46 -3.81 -8.51 12.09
CA MET A 46 -4.77 -9.38 12.78
C MET A 46 -4.97 -8.97 14.24
N ALA A 47 -3.91 -8.60 14.95
CA ALA A 47 -4.00 -8.09 16.32
C ALA A 47 -4.74 -6.73 16.38
N SER A 48 -4.55 -5.89 15.37
CA SER A 48 -5.16 -4.55 15.29
C SER A 48 -6.64 -4.59 14.93
N LEU A 49 -7.12 -5.62 14.21
CA LEU A 49 -8.52 -5.75 13.79
C LEU A 49 -9.51 -5.64 14.96
N ILE A 50 -9.17 -6.18 16.13
CA ILE A 50 -10.01 -6.14 17.34
C ILE A 50 -10.27 -4.69 17.79
N HIS A 51 -9.34 -3.78 17.50
CA HIS A 51 -9.43 -2.38 17.89
C HIS A 51 -10.01 -1.48 16.79
N MET A 52 -10.12 -1.97 15.55
CA MET A 52 -10.51 -1.16 14.40
C MET A 52 -11.93 -0.58 14.53
N GLN A 53 -12.88 -1.34 15.08
CA GLN A 53 -14.23 -0.80 15.32
C GLN A 53 -14.21 0.45 16.21
N LYS A 54 -13.40 0.41 17.28
CA LYS A 54 -13.25 1.55 18.21
C LYS A 54 -12.51 2.72 17.57
N ILE A 55 -11.54 2.45 16.70
CA ILE A 55 -10.84 3.50 15.94
C ILE A 55 -11.82 4.18 14.98
N LEU A 56 -12.62 3.40 14.25
CA LEU A 56 -13.59 3.92 13.28
C LEU A 56 -14.76 4.65 13.95
N SER A 57 -15.19 4.23 15.14
CA SER A 57 -16.26 4.93 15.87
C SER A 57 -15.78 6.28 16.42
N ASN A 58 -14.53 6.36 16.89
CA ASN A 58 -13.92 7.57 17.42
C ASN A 58 -13.42 8.55 16.35
N ARG A 59 -13.36 8.13 15.07
CA ARG A 59 -12.94 9.02 13.98
C ARG A 59 -13.93 10.18 13.83
N MET A 60 -13.44 11.31 13.34
CA MET A 60 -14.30 12.46 13.06
C MET A 60 -15.29 12.11 11.94
N GLN A 61 -16.58 12.07 12.26
CA GLN A 61 -17.62 11.60 11.32
C GLN A 61 -18.06 12.67 10.31
N HIS A 62 -17.87 13.93 10.67
CA HIS A 62 -18.38 15.07 9.92
C HIS A 62 -17.35 16.18 9.85
N PHE A 63 -17.24 16.81 8.68
CA PHE A 63 -16.43 18.01 8.48
C PHE A 63 -17.30 19.11 7.87
N SER A 64 -17.11 20.35 8.32
CA SER A 64 -17.81 21.51 7.73
C SER A 64 -17.28 21.84 6.33
N THR A 65 -15.97 21.69 6.13
CA THR A 65 -15.31 21.93 4.84
C THR A 65 -14.22 20.88 4.58
N PRO A 66 -13.80 20.67 3.32
CA PRO A 66 -12.69 19.77 2.99
C PRO A 66 -11.37 20.20 3.66
N GLU A 67 -11.14 21.49 3.85
CA GLU A 67 -9.94 22.03 4.51
C GLU A 67 -9.84 21.59 5.96
N LYS A 68 -10.98 21.48 6.66
CA LYS A 68 -11.02 20.96 8.03
C LYS A 68 -10.70 19.48 8.11
N ALA A 69 -11.07 18.71 7.10
CA ALA A 69 -10.66 17.32 7.00
C ALA A 69 -9.15 17.20 6.74
N ILE A 70 -8.59 18.01 5.84
CA ILE A 70 -7.14 18.06 5.59
C ILE A 70 -6.39 18.42 6.88
N GLU A 71 -6.82 19.46 7.59
CA GLU A 71 -6.24 19.90 8.86
C GLU A 71 -6.28 18.77 9.91
N TRP A 72 -7.41 18.08 10.02
CA TRP A 72 -7.58 16.96 10.95
C TRP A 72 -6.68 15.77 10.59
N SER A 73 -6.57 15.41 9.31
CA SER A 73 -5.72 14.30 8.85
C SER A 73 -4.24 14.52 9.18
N VAL A 74 -3.78 15.78 9.08
CA VAL A 74 -2.40 16.15 9.44
C VAL A 74 -2.22 16.19 10.96
N LYS A 75 -3.14 16.82 11.69
CA LYS A 75 -3.04 16.94 13.16
C LYS A 75 -3.18 15.62 13.90
N SER A 76 -4.00 14.70 13.37
CA SER A 76 -4.17 13.35 13.93
C SER A 76 -2.97 12.44 13.65
N GLY A 77 -2.06 12.85 12.77
CA GLY A 77 -0.90 12.05 12.37
C GLY A 77 -1.23 10.95 11.36
N SER A 78 -2.43 10.96 10.77
CA SER A 78 -2.81 10.02 9.70
C SER A 78 -1.99 10.23 8.43
N LEU A 79 -1.66 11.49 8.12
CA LEU A 79 -0.73 11.90 7.08
C LEU A 79 0.19 12.96 7.67
N ARG A 80 1.45 12.95 7.29
CA ARG A 80 2.46 13.94 7.70
C ARG A 80 2.74 14.95 6.60
N ASN A 81 2.61 14.53 5.35
CA ASN A 81 2.79 15.41 4.20
C ASN A 81 1.52 16.22 3.91
N ILE A 82 1.60 17.53 4.12
CA ILE A 82 0.50 18.48 3.91
C ILE A 82 0.12 18.55 2.43
N ASP A 83 1.09 18.52 1.53
CA ASP A 83 0.84 18.62 0.08
C ASP A 83 0.13 17.35 -0.42
N SER A 84 0.52 16.16 0.06
CA SER A 84 -0.21 14.92 -0.23
C SER A 84 -1.63 14.99 0.32
N ALA A 85 -1.80 15.41 1.58
CA ALA A 85 -3.11 15.49 2.21
C ALA A 85 -4.08 16.44 1.47
N ARG A 86 -3.58 17.55 0.93
CA ARG A 86 -4.38 18.48 0.12
C ARG A 86 -4.92 17.85 -1.18
N VAL A 87 -4.24 16.84 -1.71
CA VAL A 87 -4.63 16.13 -2.93
C VAL A 87 -5.46 14.89 -2.64
N SER A 88 -5.08 14.09 -1.64
CA SER A 88 -5.70 12.79 -1.35
C SER A 88 -6.99 12.91 -0.54
N ILE A 89 -7.00 13.73 0.52
CA ILE A 89 -8.12 13.78 1.49
C ILE A 89 -9.46 14.23 0.88
N PRO A 90 -9.54 15.29 0.05
CA PRO A 90 -10.83 15.74 -0.49
C PRO A 90 -11.59 14.65 -1.26
N ASN A 91 -10.87 13.78 -1.98
CA ASN A 91 -11.48 12.70 -2.75
C ASN A 91 -12.05 11.56 -1.87
N THR A 92 -11.59 11.46 -0.62
CA THR A 92 -12.13 10.52 0.38
C THR A 92 -13.46 10.96 0.98
N LEU A 93 -13.92 12.17 0.67
CA LEU A 93 -15.14 12.75 1.22
C LEU A 93 -16.27 12.81 0.19
N LYS A 94 -17.50 12.91 0.70
CA LYS A 94 -18.71 13.23 -0.05
C LYS A 94 -19.51 14.26 0.75
N TYR A 95 -20.12 15.21 0.04
CA TYR A 95 -21.03 16.16 0.67
C TYR A 95 -22.40 15.50 0.91
N ASP A 96 -22.93 15.64 2.12
CA ASP A 96 -24.25 15.17 2.52
C ASP A 96 -25.19 16.38 2.63
N GLU A 97 -26.07 16.55 1.63
CA GLU A 97 -27.04 17.65 1.56
C GLU A 97 -27.98 17.68 2.77
N SER A 98 -28.34 16.51 3.31
CA SER A 98 -29.29 16.42 4.43
C SER A 98 -28.68 16.93 5.74
N LYS A 99 -27.39 16.66 5.95
CA LYS A 99 -26.64 17.06 7.15
C LYS A 99 -25.87 18.37 6.96
N LYS A 100 -25.83 18.90 5.73
CA LYS A 100 -25.05 20.08 5.33
C LYS A 100 -23.58 19.98 5.76
N CYS A 101 -22.98 18.81 5.59
CA CYS A 101 -21.60 18.54 5.98
C CYS A 101 -20.93 17.50 5.07
N TYR A 102 -19.60 17.43 5.12
CA TYR A 102 -18.82 16.39 4.47
C TYR A 102 -18.72 15.16 5.37
N THR A 103 -18.92 13.99 4.77
CA THR A 103 -18.75 12.68 5.40
C THR A 103 -17.75 11.85 4.63
N HIS A 104 -17.15 10.85 5.27
CA HIS A 104 -16.33 9.89 4.56
C HIS A 104 -17.15 9.17 3.48
N ARG A 105 -16.59 9.11 2.27
CA ARG A 105 -17.20 8.44 1.12
C ARG A 105 -17.37 6.95 1.38
N ALA A 106 -16.33 6.32 1.94
CA ALA A 106 -16.30 4.90 2.26
C ALA A 106 -16.76 4.63 3.70
N ARG A 107 -17.73 3.72 3.82
CA ARG A 107 -18.23 3.19 5.10
C ARG A 107 -17.43 1.96 5.48
N LEU A 108 -16.25 2.22 6.05
CA LEU A 108 -15.29 1.18 6.38
C LEU A 108 -15.88 0.12 7.31
N GLU A 109 -16.75 0.54 8.23
CA GLU A 109 -17.46 -0.32 9.16
C GLU A 109 -18.32 -1.40 8.48
N GLU A 110 -18.86 -1.13 7.29
CA GLU A 110 -19.69 -2.11 6.54
C GLU A 110 -18.86 -3.25 5.95
N THR A 111 -17.54 -3.10 5.91
CA THR A 111 -16.62 -4.09 5.33
C THR A 111 -15.96 -5.00 6.37
N GLU A 112 -16.33 -4.86 7.65
CA GLU A 112 -15.71 -5.58 8.77
C GLU A 112 -15.67 -7.09 8.58
N GLN A 113 -16.74 -7.66 8.05
CA GLN A 113 -16.86 -9.09 7.78
C GLN A 113 -15.76 -9.62 6.86
N TYR A 114 -15.11 -8.77 6.07
CA TYR A 114 -14.05 -9.15 5.13
C TYR A 114 -12.64 -8.95 5.68
N TRP A 115 -12.45 -8.16 6.75
CA TRP A 115 -11.10 -7.74 7.16
C TRP A 115 -10.18 -8.89 7.50
N ARG A 116 -10.68 -9.91 8.21
CA ARG A 116 -9.89 -11.12 8.55
C ARG A 116 -9.35 -11.77 7.27
N GLU A 117 -10.21 -11.97 6.27
CA GLU A 117 -9.86 -12.65 5.03
C GLU A 117 -8.81 -11.88 4.19
N TRP A 118 -8.72 -10.56 4.39
CA TRP A 118 -7.70 -9.73 3.72
C TRP A 118 -6.29 -10.02 4.21
N TYR A 119 -6.14 -10.30 5.50
CA TYR A 119 -4.85 -10.48 6.14
C TYR A 119 -4.49 -11.95 6.35
N GLU A 120 -5.47 -12.84 6.48
CA GLU A 120 -5.22 -14.26 6.74
C GLU A 120 -4.42 -14.94 5.61
N GLY A 121 -3.29 -15.51 5.99
CA GLY A 121 -2.32 -16.14 5.10
C GLY A 121 -1.57 -15.16 4.18
N LEU A 122 -1.62 -13.85 4.45
CA LEU A 122 -0.92 -12.84 3.66
C LEU A 122 0.59 -13.08 3.65
N SER A 123 1.18 -13.38 4.81
CA SER A 123 2.62 -13.57 4.94
C SER A 123 3.09 -14.80 4.15
N GLU A 124 2.33 -15.88 4.17
CA GLU A 124 2.63 -17.08 3.38
C GLU A 124 2.45 -16.85 1.88
N LYS A 125 1.40 -16.13 1.47
CA LYS A 125 1.16 -15.75 0.05
C LYS A 125 2.28 -14.85 -0.47
N PHE A 126 2.75 -13.90 0.33
CA PHE A 126 3.89 -13.06 0.00
C PHE A 126 5.15 -13.91 -0.18
N LEU A 127 5.48 -14.76 0.80
CA LEU A 127 6.70 -15.58 0.76
C LEU A 127 6.71 -16.65 -0.34
N SER A 128 5.55 -17.20 -0.71
CA SER A 128 5.42 -18.22 -1.77
C SER A 128 5.49 -17.65 -3.18
N SER A 129 5.40 -16.33 -3.36
CA SER A 129 5.47 -15.71 -4.69
C SER A 129 6.86 -15.86 -5.32
N PRO A 130 6.98 -16.42 -6.54
CA PRO A 130 8.26 -16.73 -7.18
C PRO A 130 8.91 -15.54 -7.89
N VAL A 131 8.65 -14.32 -7.41
CA VAL A 131 9.23 -13.09 -7.96
C VAL A 131 10.06 -12.37 -6.89
N PRO A 132 10.98 -11.46 -7.27
CA PRO A 132 11.60 -10.53 -6.33
C PRO A 132 10.57 -9.81 -5.47
N LYS A 133 10.89 -9.60 -4.20
CA LYS A 133 9.98 -9.07 -3.18
C LYS A 133 10.65 -7.98 -2.36
N ILE A 134 9.91 -6.93 -2.04
CA ILE A 134 10.32 -5.91 -1.08
C ILE A 134 9.17 -5.59 -0.12
N LEU A 135 9.50 -5.51 1.17
CA LEU A 135 8.62 -5.08 2.25
C LEU A 135 9.14 -3.75 2.81
N LEU A 136 8.31 -2.71 2.72
CA LEU A 136 8.57 -1.38 3.27
C LEU A 136 7.74 -1.19 4.54
N LEU A 137 8.35 -0.79 5.65
CA LEU A 137 7.67 -0.61 6.95
C LEU A 137 7.89 0.81 7.49
N ALA A 138 6.85 1.45 8.02
CA ALA A 138 6.93 2.80 8.60
C ALA A 138 7.62 2.82 9.98
N GLY A 139 7.67 1.65 10.63
CA GLY A 139 8.24 1.48 11.95
C GLY A 139 8.85 0.10 12.12
N THR A 140 9.36 -0.16 13.32
CA THR A 140 9.79 -1.50 13.73
C THR A 140 8.57 -2.30 14.18
N ASP A 141 7.57 -2.43 13.31
CA ASP A 141 6.51 -3.39 13.54
C ASP A 141 7.13 -4.77 13.67
N ARG A 142 6.63 -5.53 14.64
CA ARG A 142 7.12 -6.89 14.85
C ARG A 142 6.68 -7.71 13.63
N LEU A 143 7.65 -8.12 12.82
CA LEU A 143 7.42 -9.16 11.84
C LEU A 143 6.78 -10.35 12.54
N ASP A 144 5.78 -10.96 11.90
CA ASP A 144 5.30 -12.25 12.38
C ASP A 144 6.39 -13.33 12.20
N ARG A 145 6.13 -14.51 12.75
CA ARG A 145 7.07 -15.63 12.69
C ARG A 145 7.45 -16.00 11.26
N ALA A 146 6.51 -15.99 10.32
CA ALA A 146 6.74 -16.40 8.94
C ALA A 146 7.66 -15.39 8.22
N LEU A 147 7.37 -14.10 8.33
CA LEU A 147 8.19 -13.04 7.76
C LEU A 147 9.55 -12.93 8.43
N THR A 148 9.65 -13.17 9.74
CA THR A 148 10.94 -13.24 10.45
C THR A 148 11.82 -14.34 9.86
N ILE A 149 11.29 -15.56 9.73
CA ILE A 149 12.01 -16.69 9.12
C ILE A 149 12.38 -16.37 7.68
N GLY A 150 11.43 -15.84 6.90
CA GLY A 150 11.66 -15.47 5.50
C GLY A 150 12.75 -14.42 5.33
N GLN A 151 12.80 -13.43 6.23
CA GLN A 151 13.81 -12.39 6.23
C GLN A 151 15.18 -12.95 6.58
N MET A 152 15.27 -13.81 7.62
CA MET A 152 16.53 -14.47 7.98
C MET A 152 17.05 -15.40 6.87
N GLN A 153 16.16 -15.94 6.04
CA GLN A 153 16.51 -16.74 4.86
C GLN A 153 16.79 -15.89 3.60
N GLY A 154 16.71 -14.56 3.66
CA GLY A 154 16.94 -13.67 2.52
C GLY A 154 15.88 -13.77 1.42
N LYS A 155 14.63 -14.17 1.75
CA LYS A 155 13.57 -14.39 0.75
C LYS A 155 12.99 -13.10 0.16
N PHE A 156 13.21 -11.96 0.80
CA PHE A 156 12.74 -10.65 0.36
C PHE A 156 13.67 -9.54 0.88
N GLN A 157 13.62 -8.37 0.25
CA GLN A 157 14.27 -7.16 0.76
C GLN A 157 13.36 -6.50 1.79
N MET A 158 13.90 -6.04 2.90
CA MET A 158 13.13 -5.32 3.91
C MET A 158 13.77 -3.96 4.18
N VAL A 159 12.97 -2.91 4.15
CA VAL A 159 13.41 -1.54 4.46
C VAL A 159 12.45 -0.93 5.46
N VAL A 160 13.01 -0.40 6.55
CA VAL A 160 12.25 0.40 7.52
C VAL A 160 12.45 1.87 7.16
N VAL A 161 11.38 2.51 6.69
CA VAL A 161 11.34 3.94 6.36
C VAL A 161 10.91 4.68 7.62
N ARG A 162 11.81 5.48 8.18
CA ARG A 162 11.57 6.15 9.47
C ARG A 162 10.81 7.46 9.27
N HIS A 163 10.25 7.96 10.37
CA HIS A 163 9.60 9.27 10.44
C HIS A 163 8.32 9.42 9.59
N THR A 164 7.72 8.31 9.15
CA THR A 164 6.42 8.27 8.48
C THR A 164 5.32 7.84 9.45
N GLY A 165 4.07 8.12 9.09
CA GLY A 165 2.91 7.33 9.51
C GLY A 165 2.76 6.10 8.62
N HIS A 166 1.55 5.53 8.59
CA HIS A 166 1.26 4.31 7.85
C HIS A 166 1.34 4.49 6.32
N ALA A 167 1.09 5.69 5.82
CA ALA A 167 1.13 6.00 4.39
C ALA A 167 2.52 6.47 3.95
N ILE A 168 3.50 5.56 3.94
CA ILE A 168 4.90 5.83 3.56
C ILE A 168 4.97 6.57 2.22
N GLN A 169 4.20 6.12 1.23
CA GLN A 169 4.18 6.70 -0.11
C GLN A 169 3.63 8.13 -0.17
N GLU A 170 2.78 8.52 0.78
CA GLU A 170 2.25 9.88 0.88
C GLU A 170 3.17 10.78 1.72
N ASP A 171 3.75 10.22 2.78
CA ASP A 171 4.57 10.96 3.73
C ASP A 171 5.97 11.30 3.19
N VAL A 172 6.61 10.36 2.51
CA VAL A 172 7.97 10.51 1.94
C VAL A 172 8.01 10.00 0.50
N PRO A 173 7.27 10.62 -0.44
CA PRO A 173 7.11 10.14 -1.80
C PRO A 173 8.45 9.98 -2.56
N ASP A 174 9.41 10.88 -2.33
CA ASP A 174 10.72 10.83 -3.00
C ASP A 174 11.59 9.66 -2.53
N GLU A 175 11.61 9.39 -1.23
CA GLU A 175 12.31 8.23 -0.66
C GLU A 175 11.64 6.94 -1.11
N PHE A 176 10.31 6.89 -1.03
CA PHE A 176 9.52 5.76 -1.52
C PHE A 176 9.83 5.44 -3.00
N ALA A 177 9.81 6.46 -3.87
CA ALA A 177 10.16 6.30 -5.29
C ALA A 177 11.60 5.81 -5.47
N THR A 178 12.55 6.36 -4.72
CA THR A 178 13.96 5.94 -4.76
C THR A 178 14.12 4.47 -4.38
N LEU A 179 13.44 4.01 -3.33
CA LEU A 179 13.45 2.61 -2.91
C LEU A 179 12.90 1.68 -3.99
N LEU A 180 11.81 2.05 -4.64
CA LEU A 180 11.25 1.27 -5.75
C LEU A 180 12.16 1.25 -6.96
N LEU A 181 12.75 2.37 -7.35
CA LEU A 181 13.69 2.44 -8.47
C LEU A 181 14.94 1.59 -8.21
N ASN A 182 15.47 1.63 -6.99
CA ASN A 182 16.59 0.78 -6.59
C ASN A 182 16.22 -0.70 -6.62
N PHE A 183 15.04 -1.06 -6.10
CA PHE A 183 14.53 -2.44 -6.16
C PHE A 183 14.39 -2.92 -7.61
N ILE A 184 13.80 -2.10 -8.49
CA ILE A 184 13.63 -2.39 -9.91
C ILE A 184 14.98 -2.59 -10.60
N SER A 185 15.91 -1.65 -10.39
CA SER A 185 17.25 -1.70 -10.99
C SER A 185 18.05 -2.91 -10.51
N HIS A 186 18.07 -3.17 -9.20
CA HIS A 186 18.79 -4.29 -8.60
C HIS A 186 18.30 -5.65 -9.12
N ASN A 187 16.98 -5.79 -9.26
CA ASN A 187 16.35 -7.01 -9.76
C ASN A 187 16.20 -7.04 -11.28
N ARG A 188 16.71 -6.02 -11.98
CA ARG A 188 16.67 -5.86 -13.45
C ARG A 188 15.27 -5.98 -14.04
N ILE A 189 14.27 -5.47 -13.31
CA ILE A 189 12.86 -5.50 -13.72
C ILE A 189 12.64 -4.44 -14.81
N GLY A 190 12.25 -4.83 -16.02
CA GLY A 190 11.98 -3.91 -17.13
C GLY A 190 12.91 -4.09 -18.34
N PRO A 191 12.91 -3.14 -19.30
CA PRO A 191 13.34 -3.37 -20.70
C PRO A 191 14.83 -3.67 -20.91
N GLN A 192 15.67 -3.61 -19.87
CA GLN A 192 17.08 -3.97 -19.93
C GLN A 192 17.45 -5.24 -19.14
N GLY A 193 16.48 -6.02 -18.63
CA GLY A 193 16.85 -7.24 -17.91
C GLY A 193 15.79 -8.27 -17.52
N ILE A 194 14.55 -8.18 -18.01
CA ILE A 194 13.65 -9.33 -18.19
C ILE A 194 12.89 -9.07 -19.51
N GLU A 195 12.99 -9.97 -20.51
CA GLU A 195 12.13 -9.89 -21.70
C GLU A 195 10.69 -10.18 -21.28
N ILE A 196 9.84 -9.15 -21.31
CA ILE A 196 8.41 -9.26 -21.03
C ILE A 196 7.68 -9.32 -22.38
N PRO A 197 7.02 -10.44 -22.73
CA PRO A 197 6.20 -10.49 -23.94
C PRO A 197 5.10 -9.42 -23.86
N GLY A 198 5.10 -8.46 -24.80
CA GLY A 198 4.03 -7.45 -24.96
C GLY A 198 4.43 -5.98 -24.75
N LEU A 199 5.62 -5.68 -24.23
CA LEU A 199 6.15 -4.31 -24.24
C LEU A 199 6.83 -4.02 -25.58
N ARG A 200 6.22 -3.18 -26.43
CA ARG A 200 6.87 -2.70 -27.65
C ARG A 200 8.13 -1.89 -27.28
N ARG A 201 9.26 -2.22 -27.89
CA ARG A 201 10.48 -1.38 -27.81
C ARG A 201 10.16 0.03 -28.32
N PRO A 202 10.62 1.10 -27.66
CA PRO A 202 10.80 2.37 -28.35
C PRO A 202 11.74 2.13 -29.54
N PRO A 203 11.46 2.73 -30.72
CA PRO A 203 12.37 2.60 -31.85
C PRO A 203 13.74 3.12 -31.43
N GLN A 204 14.75 2.25 -31.48
CA GLN A 204 16.14 2.66 -31.31
C GLN A 204 16.48 3.58 -32.49
N SER A 205 16.76 4.85 -32.21
CA SER A 205 17.44 5.71 -33.17
C SER A 205 18.80 5.09 -33.44
N LYS A 206 18.98 4.55 -34.65
CA LYS A 206 20.30 4.13 -35.13
C LYS A 206 21.22 5.37 -35.19
N PRO A 207 22.51 5.21 -34.90
CA PRO A 207 23.49 6.28 -35.05
C PRO A 207 23.59 6.77 -36.51
#